data_AF-A0ABD0P3G1-F1
#
_entry.id   AF-A0ABD0P3G1-F1
#
_cell.length_a   1.000
_cell.length_b   1.000
_cell.length_c   1.000
_cell.angle_alpha   90.00
_cell.angle_beta   90.00
_cell.angle_gamma   90.00
#
_symmetry.space_group_name_H-M   'P 1'
#
loop_
_entity.id
_entity.type
_entity.pdbx_description
1 polymer ?
#
loop_
_entity_poly.entity_id
_entity_poly.type
_entity_poly.pdbx_seq_one_letter_code
_entity_poly.pdbx_strand_id
1 'polypeptide(L)' 'LPNVELKSRRTCFWRHQKGCPDTYLATIEAIYYFLKDLHSHYFSEYTGEYDNLLFFFSFLHKLINKAKQAAGKL' A
#
# COMPACT_ATOMS: atom_id res chain seq x y z
N LEU A 1 -7.68 8.28 22.12
CA LEU A 1 -8.81 7.96 21.23
C LEU A 1 -8.63 6.52 20.74
N PRO A 2 -9.71 5.74 20.58
CA PRO A 2 -9.61 4.41 19.97
C PRO A 2 -9.08 4.53 18.54
N ASN A 3 -8.18 3.61 18.16
CA ASN A 3 -7.57 3.54 16.85
C ASN A 3 -7.91 2.19 16.18
N VAL A 4 -8.11 2.23 14.87
CA VAL A 4 -8.37 1.03 14.06
C VAL A 4 -7.09 0.69 13.30
N GLU A 5 -6.69 -0.57 13.33
CA GLU A 5 -5.45 -1.05 12.71
C GLU A 5 -5.68 -2.35 11.93
N LEU A 6 -5.12 -2.43 10.72
CA LEU A 6 -5.09 -3.65 9.91
C LEU A 6 -3.80 -4.43 10.20
N LYS A 7 -3.88 -5.47 11.06
CA LYS A 7 -2.70 -6.22 11.53
C LYS A 7 -2.35 -7.46 10.71
N SER A 8 -3.20 -7.89 9.79
CA SER A 8 -3.09 -9.18 9.09
C SER A 8 -2.18 -9.16 7.85
N ARG A 9 -1.55 -8.03 7.53
CA ARG A 9 -0.87 -7.82 6.24
C ARG A 9 0.48 -7.15 6.43
N ARG A 10 1.46 -7.56 5.63
CA ARG A 10 2.79 -6.92 5.58
C ARG A 10 2.85 -5.95 4.42
N THR A 11 3.55 -4.84 4.60
CA THR A 11 3.73 -3.82 3.59
C THR A 11 4.86 -4.15 2.62
N CYS A 12 4.62 -3.92 1.33
CA CYS A 12 5.61 -3.97 0.25
C CYS A 12 6.32 -2.63 0.06
N PHE A 13 5.80 -1.55 0.65
CA PHE A 13 6.29 -0.18 0.49
C PHE A 13 6.67 0.45 1.83
N TRP A 14 7.06 -0.38 2.80
CA TRP A 14 7.42 0.06 4.13
C TRP A 14 8.48 1.16 4.04
N ARG A 15 8.24 2.24 4.78
CA ARG A 15 9.29 3.19 5.11
C ARG A 15 9.58 2.99 6.58
N HIS A 16 10.82 2.63 6.89
CA HIS A 16 11.24 2.44 8.27
C HIS A 16 10.90 3.69 9.09
N GLN A 17 10.04 3.54 10.08
CA GLN A 17 9.70 4.57 11.06
C GLN A 17 10.24 4.14 12.42
N LYS A 18 10.99 5.03 13.07
CA LYS A 18 11.62 4.74 14.37
C LYS A 18 10.55 4.40 15.40
N GLY A 19 10.63 3.19 15.96
CA GLY A 19 9.69 2.71 16.99
C GLY A 19 8.39 2.11 16.46
N CYS A 20 8.21 1.99 15.13
CA CYS A 20 7.05 1.35 14.53
C CYS A 20 7.39 -0.04 13.96
N PRO A 21 6.52 -1.05 14.14
CA PRO A 21 6.70 -2.37 13.54
C PRO A 21 6.52 -2.35 12.01
N ASP A 22 7.14 -3.29 11.30
CA ASP A 22 7.05 -3.43 9.83
C ASP A 22 5.68 -3.97 9.35
N THR A 23 4.76 -4.23 10.27
CA THR A 23 3.37 -4.60 10.00
C THR A 23 2.49 -3.41 9.64
N TYR A 24 2.99 -2.18 9.79
CA TYR A 24 2.22 -0.99 9.46
C TYR A 24 2.19 -0.79 7.95
N LEU A 25 0.98 -0.81 7.40
CA LEU A 25 0.79 -0.63 5.96
C LEU A 25 1.19 0.77 5.51
N ALA A 26 1.79 0.87 4.32
CA ALA A 26 1.89 2.16 3.67
C ALA A 26 0.47 2.72 3.42
N THR A 27 0.30 4.04 3.43
CA THR A 27 -1.03 4.68 3.27
C THR A 27 -1.79 4.13 2.06
N ILE A 28 -1.11 3.89 0.95
CA ILE A 28 -1.72 3.35 -0.27
C ILE A 28 -2.23 1.91 -0.10
N GLU A 29 -1.51 1.08 0.63
CA GLU A 29 -1.91 -0.30 0.92
C GLU A 29 -3.05 -0.33 1.92
N ALA A 30 -3.03 0.55 2.93
CA ALA A 30 -4.12 0.70 3.88
C ALA A 30 -5.43 1.08 3.15
N ILE A 31 -5.37 2.02 2.19
CA ILE A 31 -6.52 2.39 1.35
C ILE A 31 -6.98 1.20 0.49
N TYR A 32 -6.06 0.52 -0.21
CA TYR A 32 -6.40 -0.62 -1.04
C TYR A 32 -7.12 -1.72 -0.25
N TYR A 33 -6.56 -2.12 0.89
CA TYR A 33 -7.14 -3.19 1.69
C TYR A 33 -8.44 -2.77 2.37
N PHE A 34 -8.57 -1.51 2.80
CA PHE A 34 -9.84 -0.98 3.28
C PHE A 34 -10.94 -1.08 2.20
N LEU A 35 -10.66 -0.65 0.97
CA LEU A 35 -11.63 -0.73 -0.13
C LEU A 35 -11.97 -2.17 -0.50
N LYS A 36 -10.97 -3.05 -0.53
CA LYS A 36 -11.19 -4.48 -0.80
C LYS A 36 -12.06 -5.13 0.28
N ASP A 37 -11.76 -4.88 1.55
CA ASP A 37 -12.49 -5.46 2.68
C ASP A 37 -13.92 -4.90 2.75
N LEU A 38 -14.10 -3.60 2.45
CA LEU A 38 -15.41 -2.99 2.28
C LEU A 38 -16.19 -3.65 1.15
N HIS A 39 -15.53 -3.89 0.00
CA HIS A 39 -16.19 -4.48 -1.15
C HIS A 39 -16.65 -5.90 -0.88
N SER A 40 -15.80 -6.73 -0.27
CA SER A 40 -16.16 -8.08 0.13
C SER A 40 -17.32 -8.13 1.13
N HIS A 41 -17.61 -7.03 1.85
CA HIS A 41 -18.72 -6.98 2.80
C HIS A 41 -20.04 -6.52 2.17
N TYR A 42 -19.99 -5.63 1.18
CA TYR A 42 -21.19 -4.94 0.67
C TYR A 42 -21.53 -5.21 -0.80
N PHE A 43 -20.62 -5.78 -1.59
CA PHE A 43 -20.82 -6.01 -3.02
C PHE A 43 -20.61 -7.50 -3.39
N SER A 44 -20.58 -7.78 -4.70
CA SER A 44 -20.32 -9.10 -5.26
C SER A 44 -18.86 -9.54 -5.08
N GLU A 45 -18.52 -10.68 -5.66
CA GLU A 45 -17.15 -11.17 -5.69
C GLU A 45 -16.18 -10.11 -6.24
N TYR A 46 -15.05 -9.95 -5.54
CA TYR A 46 -13.99 -9.01 -5.93
C TYR A 46 -13.27 -9.51 -7.19
N THR A 47 -13.34 -8.75 -8.29
CA THR A 47 -12.73 -9.12 -9.58
C THR A 47 -11.50 -8.27 -9.94
N GLY A 48 -11.01 -7.45 -9.01
CA GLY A 48 -9.81 -6.62 -9.21
C GLY A 48 -10.12 -5.13 -9.39
N GLU A 49 -11.28 -4.68 -8.93
CA GLU A 49 -11.81 -3.31 -9.10
C GLU A 49 -10.84 -2.23 -8.59
N TYR A 50 -9.99 -2.56 -7.61
CA TYR A 50 -9.02 -1.64 -7.02
C TYR A 50 -7.56 -1.98 -7.34
N ASP A 51 -7.28 -3.04 -8.11
CA ASP A 51 -5.90 -3.51 -8.37
C ASP A 51 -5.06 -2.47 -9.12
N ASN A 52 -5.71 -1.67 -9.98
CA ASN A 52 -5.09 -0.55 -10.67
C ASN A 52 -4.42 0.44 -9.70
N LEU A 53 -4.96 0.61 -8.49
CA LEU A 53 -4.39 1.50 -7.47
C LEU A 53 -2.97 1.08 -7.10
N LEU A 54 -2.78 -0.20 -6.77
CA LEU A 54 -1.47 -0.75 -6.43
C LEU A 54 -0.57 -0.89 -7.66
N PHE A 55 -1.14 -1.22 -8.83
CA PHE A 55 -0.40 -1.30 -10.08
C PHE A 55 0.24 0.05 -10.44
N PHE A 56 -0.54 1.13 -10.54
CA PHE A 56 -0.02 2.44 -10.90
C PHE A 56 0.95 2.97 -9.85
N PHE A 57 0.66 2.77 -8.56
CA PHE A 57 1.59 3.15 -7.50
C PHE A 57 2.93 2.42 -7.62
N SER A 58 2.91 1.09 -7.79
CA SER A 58 4.12 0.27 -7.97
C SER A 58 4.91 0.68 -9.21
N PHE A 59 4.22 0.94 -10.31
CA PHE A 59 4.83 1.41 -11.56
C PHE A 59 5.53 2.76 -11.37
N LEU A 60 4.83 3.76 -10.86
CA LEU A 60 5.38 5.11 -10.63
C LEU A 60 6.51 5.08 -9.60
N HIS A 61 6.37 4.30 -8.54
CA HIS A 61 7.41 4.11 -7.52
C HIS A 61 8.70 3.56 -8.14
N LYS A 62 8.60 2.53 -8.99
CA LYS A 62 9.76 1.98 -9.72
C LYS A 62 10.36 2.99 -10.68
N LEU A 63 9.53 3.74 -11.41
CA LEU A 63 9.97 4.77 -12.36
C LEU A 63 10.78 5.86 -11.64
N ILE A 64 10.27 6.38 -10.54
CA ILE A 64 10.94 7.43 -9.74
C ILE A 64 12.26 6.90 -9.16
N ASN A 65 12.29 5.67 -8.63
CA ASN A 65 13.51 5.12 -8.07
C ASN A 65 14.59 4.90 -9.15
N LYS A 66 14.21 4.47 -10.35
CA LYS A 66 15.14 4.41 -11.51
C LYS A 66 15.69 5.79 -11.86
N ALA A 67 14.84 6.82 -11.91
CA ALA A 67 15.26 8.18 -12.21
C ALA A 67 16.22 8.74 -11.14
N LYS A 68 15.98 8.45 -9.86
CA LYS A 68 16.88 8.85 -8.76
C LYS A 68 18.25 8.17 -8.85
N GLN A 69 18.28 6.87 -9.16
CA GLN A 69 19.53 6.12 -9.37
C GLN A 69 20.32 6.71 -10.54
N ALA A 70 19.67 6.98 -11.68
CA ALA A 70 20.31 7.60 -12.84
C ALA A 70 20.87 9.00 -12.54
N ALA A 71 20.25 9.74 -11.62
CA ALA A 71 20.70 11.05 -11.18
C ALA A 71 21.77 11.01 -10.05
N GLY A 72 22.20 9.82 -9.61
CA GLY A 72 23.17 9.66 -8.52
C GLY A 72 22.66 10.12 -7.15
N LYS A 73 21.35 10.12 -6.92
CA LYS A 73 20.69 10.62 -5.68
C LYS A 73 20.27 9.50 -4.72
N LEU A 74 20.83 8.30 -4.87
CA LEU A 74 20.49 7.11 -4.09
C LEU A 74 21.76 6.38 -3.66
#